data_AF-A0A939L6G9-F1
#
_entry.id   AF-A0A939L6G9-F1
#
_cell.length_a   1.000
_cell.length_b   1.000
_cell.length_c   1.000
_cell.angle_alpha   90.00
_cell.angle_beta   90.00
_cell.angle_gamma   90.00
#
_symmetry.space_group_name_H-M   'P 1'
#
loop_
_entity.id
_entity.type
_entity.pdbx_description
1 polymer ?
#
loop_
_entity_poly.entity_id
_entity_poly.type
_entity_poly.pdbx_seq_one_letter_code
_entity_poly.pdbx_strand_id
1 'polypeptide(L)' 'MTSMPVAGLRPSRGDERADLVVRNARIHTGDPRRPAASALTVRGGRIGVVGECSTTPRPFRRRAWIASRRSAG' A
#
# COMPACT_ATOMS: atom_id res chain seq x y z
N MET A 1 10.54 -10.67 -29.70
CA MET A 1 9.11 -11.07 -29.70
C MET A 1 8.30 -9.93 -29.14
N THR A 2 7.48 -9.29 -29.96
CA THR A 2 6.61 -8.15 -29.56
C THR A 2 5.21 -8.70 -29.31
N SER A 3 4.73 -8.62 -28.06
CA SER A 3 3.38 -9.10 -27.68
C SER A 3 2.32 -8.11 -28.15
N MET A 4 1.28 -8.61 -28.83
CA MET A 4 0.15 -7.79 -29.28
C MET A 4 -0.78 -7.44 -28.10
N PRO A 5 -1.27 -6.18 -28.00
CA PRO A 5 -2.16 -5.78 -26.92
C PRO A 5 -3.55 -6.43 -27.08
N VAL A 6 -3.98 -7.20 -26.09
CA VAL A 6 -5.34 -7.76 -26.01
C VAL A 6 -6.29 -6.70 -25.46
N ALA A 7 -7.35 -6.39 -26.21
CA ALA A 7 -8.53 -5.60 -25.79
C ALA A 7 -8.22 -4.28 -25.05
N GLY A 8 -7.23 -3.50 -25.49
CA GLY A 8 -6.95 -2.16 -24.96
C GLY A 8 -6.37 -2.12 -23.53
N LEU A 9 -6.13 -3.26 -22.91
CA LEU A 9 -5.48 -3.35 -21.60
C LEU A 9 -3.97 -3.11 -21.77
N ARG A 10 -3.54 -1.88 -21.48
CA ARG A 10 -2.11 -1.56 -21.32
C ARG A 10 -1.60 -2.27 -20.06
N PRO A 11 -0.55 -3.12 -20.13
CA PRO A 11 0.10 -3.61 -18.93
C PRO A 11 0.60 -2.41 -18.14
N SER A 12 0.14 -2.25 -16.91
CA SER A 12 0.63 -1.20 -16.02
C SER A 12 2.14 -1.41 -15.84
N ARG A 13 2.95 -0.47 -16.36
CA ARG A 13 4.38 -0.42 -16.05
C ARG A 13 4.50 -0.44 -14.54
N GLY A 14 5.22 -1.42 -14.01
CA GLY A 14 5.31 -1.70 -12.58
C GLY A 14 6.10 -0.68 -11.78
N ASP A 15 6.09 0.59 -12.18
CA ASP A 15 6.84 1.64 -11.54
C ASP A 15 6.05 2.15 -10.33
N GLU A 16 6.71 2.03 -9.17
CA GLU A 16 6.27 2.41 -7.81
C GLU A 16 5.31 1.45 -7.10
N ARG A 17 5.64 0.15 -7.13
CA ARG A 17 5.04 -0.80 -6.18
C ARG A 17 5.61 -0.58 -4.78
N ALA A 18 4.71 -0.46 -3.80
CA ALA A 18 5.07 -0.54 -2.40
C ALA A 18 5.37 -1.99 -2.01
N ASP A 19 6.38 -2.20 -1.17
CA ASP A 19 6.74 -3.51 -0.63
C ASP A 19 5.71 -3.98 0.41
N LEU A 20 5.13 -3.03 1.15
CA LEU A 20 4.04 -3.25 2.10
C LEU A 20 2.97 -2.17 1.97
N VAL A 21 1.72 -2.61 2.09
CA VAL A 21 0.55 -1.74 2.09
C VAL A 21 -0.32 -2.10 3.29
N VAL A 22 -0.48 -1.16 4.23
CA VAL A 22 -1.38 -1.26 5.38
C VAL A 22 -2.65 -0.48 5.05
N ARG A 23 -3.83 -1.09 5.23
CA ARG A 23 -5.12 -0.49 4.89
C ARG A 23 -6.18 -0.94 5.89
N ASN A 24 -7.30 -0.19 5.95
CA ASN A 24 -8.42 -0.46 6.87
C ASN A 24 -7.97 -0.52 8.33
N ALA A 25 -6.96 0.27 8.69
CA ALA A 25 -6.39 0.34 10.02
C ALA A 25 -6.40 1.78 10.52
N ARG A 26 -6.41 2.00 11.83
CA ARG A 26 -6.18 3.34 12.39
C ARG A 26 -4.67 3.53 12.59
N ILE A 27 -4.07 4.37 11.77
CA ILE A 27 -2.63 4.64 11.78
C ILE A 27 -2.39 5.98 12.48
N HIS A 28 -1.63 5.98 13.57
CA HIS A 28 -1.24 7.22 14.26
C HIS A 28 0.05 7.76 13.64
N THR A 29 -0.02 8.96 13.05
CA THR A 29 1.04 9.51 12.19
C THR A 29 2.04 10.42 12.92
N GLY A 30 1.65 10.96 14.08
CA GLY A 30 2.41 11.99 14.78
C GLY A 30 2.31 13.40 14.18
N ASP A 31 1.67 13.57 13.01
CA ASP A 31 1.41 14.89 12.41
C ASP A 31 0.23 15.57 13.11
N PRO A 32 0.40 16.74 13.75
CA PRO A 32 -0.69 17.46 14.42
C PRO A 32 -1.84 17.84 13.47
N ARG A 33 -1.56 18.03 12.17
CA ARG A 33 -2.57 18.41 11.17
C ARG A 33 -3.34 17.20 10.63
N ARG A 34 -2.76 16.00 10.72
CA ARG A 34 -3.36 14.74 10.26
C ARG A 34 -3.01 13.60 11.22
N PRO A 35 -3.56 13.61 12.45
CA PRO A 35 -3.11 12.71 13.52
C PRO A 35 -3.44 11.23 13.28
N ALA A 36 -4.37 10.96 12.35
CA ALA A 36 -4.78 9.61 11.98
C ALA A 36 -4.87 9.45 10.45
N ALA A 37 -4.59 8.23 9.98
CA ALA A 37 -4.78 7.82 8.59
C ALA A 37 -5.39 6.41 8.53
N SER A 38 -6.04 6.07 7.40
CA SER A 38 -6.65 4.75 7.19
C SER A 38 -5.83 3.80 6.31
N ALA A 39 -4.75 4.31 5.69
CA ALA A 39 -3.82 3.55 4.89
C ALA A 39 -2.39 4.14 4.83
N LEU A 40 -1.42 3.25 4.59
CA LEU A 40 0.01 3.55 4.49
C LEU A 40 0.71 2.61 3.49
N THR A 41 1.73 3.12 2.80
CA THR A 41 2.67 2.33 1.99
C THR A 41 4.10 2.39 2.53
N VAL A 42 4.85 1.30 2.36
CA VAL A 42 6.28 1.23 2.70
C VAL A 42 7.05 0.70 1.49
N ARG A 43 8.21 1.31 1.21
CA ARG A 43 9.15 0.87 0.18
C ARG A 43 10.59 1.02 0.66
N GLY A 44 11.41 -0.03 0.54
CA GLY A 44 12.81 -0.03 0.97
C GLY A 44 12.99 0.36 2.44
N GLY A 45 12.06 -0.03 3.30
CA GLY A 45 12.06 0.35 4.73
C GLY A 45 11.66 1.80 5.02
N ARG A 46 11.24 2.57 4.01
CA ARG A 46 10.78 3.96 4.18
C ARG A 46 9.27 4.07 4.01
N ILE A 47 8.67 4.90 4.85
CA ILE A 47 7.26 5.28 4.78
C ILE A 47 7.05 6.15 3.53
N GLY A 48 6.11 5.74 2.68
CA GLY A 48 5.70 6.46 1.47
C GLY A 48 4.41 7.25 1.71
N VAL A 49 3.37 6.94 0.93
CA VAL A 49 2.06 7.59 1.01
C VAL A 49 1.35 7.21 2.32
N VAL A 50 0.91 8.22 3.06
CA VAL A 50 0.02 8.14 4.24
C VAL A 50 -1.29 8.83 3.89
N GLY A 51 -2.44 8.17 4.07
CA GLY A 51 -3.71 8.81 3.77
C GLY A 51 -4.91 7.90 3.88
N GLU A 52 -5.91 8.19 3.05
CA GLU A 52 -7.16 7.42 3.03
C GLU A 52 -7.03 6.14 2.21
N CYS A 53 -7.79 5.11 2.62
CA CYS A 53 -7.80 3.80 2.00
C CYS A 53 -8.19 3.85 0.52
N SER A 54 -9.04 4.80 0.11
CA SER A 54 -9.43 5.01 -1.29
C SER A 54 -8.31 5.51 -2.18
N THR A 55 -7.35 6.26 -1.63
CA THR A 55 -6.26 6.90 -2.38
C THR A 55 -5.03 6.00 -2.52
N THR A 56 -4.90 4.98 -1.68
CA THR A 56 -3.69 4.13 -1.62
C THR A 56 -3.73 3.01 -2.68
N PRO A 57 -2.66 2.79 -3.45
CA PRO A 57 -2.62 1.78 -4.51
C PRO A 57 -2.88 0.36 -3.98
N ARG A 58 -3.58 -0.46 -4.77
CA ARG A 58 -3.97 -1.82 -4.38
C ARG A 58 -2.78 -2.79 -4.55
N PRO A 59 -2.42 -3.59 -3.53
CA PRO A 59 -1.38 -4.60 -3.69
C PRO A 59 -1.88 -5.72 -4.61
N PHE A 60 -1.03 -6.16 -5.55
CA PHE A 60 -1.31 -7.34 -6.37
C PHE A 60 -1.17 -8.57 -5.48
N ARG A 61 -2.25 -9.34 -5.35
CA ARG A 61 -2.35 -10.45 -4.39
C ARG A 61 -1.30 -11.52 -4.70
N ARG A 62 -0.33 -11.72 -3.80
CA ARG A 62 0.36 -13.02 -3.68
C ARG A 62 0.74 -13.44 -2.26
N ARG A 63 0.63 -12.58 -1.24
CA ARG A 63 0.76 -12.94 0.18
C ARG A 63 0.32 -11.78 1.07
N ALA A 64 -0.93 -11.80 1.53
CA ALA A 64 -1.41 -10.84 2.52
C ALA A 64 -0.87 -11.25 3.90
N TRP A 65 0.10 -10.51 4.42
CA TRP A 65 0.57 -10.69 5.79
C TRP A 65 -0.40 -10.00 6.74
N ILE A 66 -1.04 -10.79 7.61
CA ILE A 66 -1.78 -10.27 8.77
C ILE A 66 -0.73 -9.82 9.78
N ALA A 67 -0.69 -8.52 10.08
CA ALA A 67 0.03 -7.99 11.22
C ALA A 67 -0.61 -8.56 12.49
N SER A 68 -0.09 -9.69 12.96
CA SER A 68 -0.41 -10.30 14.24
C SER A 68 0.05 -9.35 15.34
N ARG A 69 -0.91 -8.73 16.03
CA ARG A 69 -0.67 -8.20 17.37
C ARG A 69 -0.34 -9.39 18.27
N ARG A 70 0.95 -9.56 18.61
CA ARG A 70 1.31 -10.03 19.94
C ARG A 70 1.38 -8.80 20.82
N SER A 71 0.29 -8.58 21.56
CA SER A 71 0.31 -7.79 22.78
C SER A 71 1.39 -8.39 23.69
N ALA A 72 2.42 -7.60 23.98
CA ALA A 72 3.17 -7.76 25.22
C ALA A 72 2.35 -7.03 26.31
N GLY A 73 2.10 -7.72 27.42
CA GLY A 73 1.26 -7.27 28.53
C GLY A 73 0.64 -8.47 29.20
#